data_AF-A0A5V4Z973-F1
#
_entry.id   AF-A0A5V4Z973-F1
#
_cell.length_a   1.000
_cell.length_b   1.000
_cell.length_c   1.000
_cell.angle_alpha   90.00
_cell.angle_beta   90.00
_cell.angle_gamma   90.00
#
_symmetry.space_group_name_H-M   'P 1'
#
loop_
_entity.id
_entity.type
_entity.pdbx_description
1 polymer ?
#
loop_
_entity_poly.entity_id
_entity_poly.type
_entity_poly.pdbx_seq_one_letter_code
_entity_poly.pdbx_strand_id
1 'polypeptide(L)'
;MENRNEILESFSWAALVAMKMAWREGNITSDFSEHVFIMNWLATARKRKLFPLAVSSEIDYLINDGRMKGHNSGLRTKLEYIYSCCQKDISKQAAYFRFTRVMEVLKNEGWKGYLLTSAKWKSLRRENFGDKQNFIFMNETDVKVSFNSNGKLIHALELRVSGDIKTAESVFENHCLPVRTECQDGGRYYFYLFPVLDSVSGQG
;
A
#
# COMPACT_ATOMS: atom_id res chain seq x y z
N MET A 1 14.67 22.36 14.53
CA MET A 1 13.35 22.14 13.91
C MET A 1 13.26 20.64 13.65
N GLU A 2 12.36 19.95 14.32
CA GLU A 2 12.13 18.51 14.07
C GLU A 2 11.78 18.31 12.59
N ASN A 3 12.40 17.32 11.95
CA ASN A 3 12.09 16.98 10.58
C ASN A 3 10.64 16.45 10.53
N ARG A 4 9.82 16.95 9.59
CA ARG A 4 8.42 16.47 9.44
C ARG A 4 8.33 14.95 9.37
N ASN A 5 9.33 14.29 8.78
CA ASN A 5 9.41 12.83 8.73
C ASN A 5 9.55 12.19 10.12
N GLU A 6 10.37 12.75 11.01
CA GLU A 6 10.54 12.27 12.40
C GLU A 6 9.25 12.45 13.21
N ILE A 7 8.52 13.55 12.95
CA ILE A 7 7.22 13.82 13.57
C ILE A 7 6.18 12.78 13.11
N LEU A 8 6.12 12.50 11.80
CA LEU A 8 5.23 11.47 11.24
C LEU A 8 5.57 10.07 11.72
N GLU A 9 6.87 9.76 11.83
CA GLU A 9 7.36 8.50 12.38
C GLU A 9 6.89 8.34 13.83
N SER A 10 7.15 9.35 14.67
CA SER A 10 6.76 9.34 16.08
C SER A 10 5.24 9.19 16.26
N PHE A 11 4.46 9.93 15.47
CA PHE A 11 3.00 9.87 15.46
C PHE A 11 2.47 8.48 15.10
N SER A 12 2.88 7.96 13.94
CA SER A 12 2.39 6.68 13.44
C SER A 12 2.86 5.51 14.30
N TRP A 13 4.11 5.55 14.78
CA TRP A 13 4.64 4.55 15.71
C TRP A 13 3.85 4.52 17.02
N ALA A 14 3.59 5.68 17.63
CA ALA A 14 2.83 5.78 18.88
C ALA A 14 1.40 5.20 18.73
N ALA A 15 0.75 5.47 17.60
CA ALA A 15 -0.57 4.92 17.28
C ALA A 15 -0.51 3.38 17.17
N LEU A 16 0.47 2.85 16.44
CA LEU A 16 0.64 1.40 16.24
C LEU A 16 0.99 0.67 17.53
N VAL A 17 1.81 1.27 18.41
CA VAL A 17 2.13 0.72 19.73
C VAL A 17 0.90 0.70 20.63
N ALA A 18 0.15 1.81 20.71
CA ALA A 18 -1.07 1.88 21.51
C ALA A 18 -2.10 0.82 21.07
N MET A 19 -2.25 0.62 19.76
CA MET A 19 -3.11 -0.41 19.19
C MET A 19 -2.63 -1.83 19.56
N LYS A 20 -1.33 -2.13 19.43
CA LYS A 20 -0.77 -3.43 19.84
C LYS A 20 -0.94 -3.70 21.33
N MET A 21 -0.82 -2.68 22.18
CA MET A 21 -1.08 -2.80 23.62
C MET A 21 -2.55 -3.10 23.89
N ALA A 22 -3.48 -2.37 23.26
CA ALA A 22 -4.91 -2.59 23.42
C ALA A 22 -5.36 -4.00 22.95
N TRP A 23 -4.75 -4.55 21.90
CA TRP A 23 -4.95 -5.95 21.52
C TRP A 23 -4.47 -6.93 22.60
N ARG A 24 -3.27 -6.71 23.17
CA ARG A 24 -2.73 -7.56 24.25
C ARG A 24 -3.57 -7.54 25.52
N GLU A 25 -4.18 -6.39 25.81
CA GLU A 25 -5.04 -6.19 26.98
C GLU A 25 -6.48 -6.68 26.75
N GLY A 26 -6.84 -7.12 25.54
CA GLY A 26 -8.20 -7.55 25.20
C GLY A 26 -9.21 -6.40 25.02
N ASN A 27 -8.74 -5.15 24.97
CA ASN A 27 -9.56 -3.97 24.69
C ASN A 27 -10.01 -3.90 23.22
N ILE A 28 -9.28 -4.58 22.33
CA ILE A 28 -9.64 -4.79 20.92
C ILE A 28 -9.82 -6.30 20.72
N THR A 29 -10.94 -6.69 20.14
CA THR A 29 -11.33 -8.10 19.92
C THR A 29 -11.78 -8.39 18.48
N SER A 30 -11.94 -7.35 17.67
CA SER A 30 -12.44 -7.42 16.30
C SER A 30 -12.00 -6.19 15.50
N ASP A 31 -12.06 -6.29 14.17
CA ASP A 31 -11.77 -5.17 13.25
C ASP A 31 -12.66 -3.94 13.53
N PHE A 32 -13.91 -4.15 13.95
CA PHE A 32 -14.80 -3.06 14.33
C PHE A 32 -14.30 -2.35 15.60
N SER A 33 -13.96 -3.11 16.65
CA SER A 33 -13.40 -2.53 17.88
C SER A 33 -12.04 -1.87 17.64
N GLU A 34 -11.25 -2.38 16.69
CA GLU A 34 -9.98 -1.78 16.28
C GLU A 34 -10.22 -0.40 15.66
N HIS A 35 -11.18 -0.29 14.74
CA HIS A 35 -11.57 0.98 14.15
C HIS A 35 -12.02 2.00 15.20
N VAL A 36 -12.90 1.59 16.14
CA VAL A 36 -13.38 2.45 17.23
C VAL A 36 -12.23 2.92 18.11
N PHE A 37 -11.31 2.01 18.47
CA PHE A 37 -10.12 2.35 19.25
C PHE A 37 -9.26 3.40 18.54
N ILE A 38 -8.93 3.19 17.27
CA ILE A 38 -8.10 4.13 16.49
C ILE A 38 -8.79 5.49 16.39
N MET A 39 -10.09 5.54 16.11
CA MET A 39 -10.85 6.79 16.04
C MET A 39 -10.79 7.58 17.37
N ASN A 40 -10.97 6.89 18.50
CA ASN A 40 -10.89 7.51 19.83
C ASN A 40 -9.47 7.98 20.16
N TRP A 41 -8.46 7.18 19.79
CA TRP A 41 -7.06 7.54 19.98
C TRP A 41 -6.69 8.79 19.17
N LEU A 42 -7.06 8.85 17.89
CA LEU A 42 -6.82 10.00 17.02
C LEU A 42 -7.53 11.26 17.53
N ALA A 43 -8.80 11.15 17.93
CA ALA A 43 -9.55 12.26 18.51
C ALA A 43 -8.90 12.79 19.80
N THR A 44 -8.40 11.88 20.64
CA THR A 44 -7.69 12.24 21.88
C THR A 44 -6.36 12.91 21.59
N ALA A 45 -5.56 12.35 20.68
CA ALA A 45 -4.28 12.92 20.24
C ALA A 45 -4.47 14.34 19.68
N ARG A 46 -5.52 14.54 18.87
CA ARG A 46 -5.89 15.84 18.31
C ARG A 46 -6.31 16.84 19.39
N LYS A 47 -7.25 16.44 20.25
CA LYS A 47 -7.81 17.31 21.31
C LYS A 47 -6.75 17.74 22.31
N ARG A 48 -5.86 16.82 22.70
CA ARG A 48 -4.79 17.08 23.68
C ARG A 48 -3.52 17.65 23.06
N LYS A 49 -3.47 17.85 21.74
CA LYS A 49 -2.30 18.36 20.98
C LYS A 49 -1.03 17.55 21.32
N LEU A 50 -1.14 16.22 21.32
CA LEU A 50 -0.03 15.33 21.69
C LEU A 50 1.15 15.36 20.71
N PHE A 51 0.91 15.86 19.50
CA PHE A 51 1.92 15.96 18.44
C PHE A 51 2.00 17.40 17.90
N PRO A 52 3.14 17.79 17.31
CA PRO A 52 3.31 19.09 16.67
C PRO A 52 2.25 19.41 15.61
N LEU A 53 2.05 20.69 15.33
CA LEU A 53 1.09 21.16 14.32
C LEU A 53 1.35 20.55 12.93
N ALA A 54 2.60 20.21 12.62
CA ALA A 54 3.02 19.64 11.33
C ALA A 54 2.35 18.31 10.95
N VAL A 55 1.77 17.56 11.90
CA VAL A 55 1.03 16.30 11.63
C VAL A 55 -0.48 16.45 11.83
N SER A 56 -0.95 17.66 12.13
CA SER A 56 -2.38 17.90 12.41
C SER A 56 -3.27 17.60 11.20
N SER A 57 -2.79 17.91 10.00
CA SER A 57 -3.48 17.62 8.73
C SER A 57 -3.70 16.12 8.52
N GLU A 58 -2.70 15.31 8.83
CA GLU A 58 -2.73 13.85 8.69
C GLU A 58 -3.70 13.25 9.70
N ILE A 59 -3.71 13.75 10.95
CA ILE A 59 -4.67 13.33 11.97
C ILE A 59 -6.10 13.67 11.52
N ASP A 60 -6.33 14.90 11.06
CA ASP A 60 -7.66 15.35 10.62
C ASP A 60 -8.13 14.56 9.38
N TYR A 61 -7.23 14.27 8.45
CA TYR A 61 -7.50 13.39 7.30
C TYR A 61 -7.94 11.99 7.73
N LEU A 62 -7.19 11.36 8.65
CA LEU A 62 -7.51 10.02 9.15
C LEU A 62 -8.86 9.99 9.89
N ILE A 63 -9.15 11.00 10.72
CA ILE A 63 -10.44 11.12 11.40
C ILE A 63 -11.58 11.27 10.40
N ASN A 64 -11.43 12.13 9.40
CA ASN A 64 -12.48 12.37 8.40
C ASN A 64 -12.72 11.14 7.54
N ASP A 65 -11.66 10.48 7.06
CA ASP A 65 -11.78 9.26 6.28
C ASP A 65 -12.41 8.11 7.11
N GLY A 66 -12.01 7.98 8.38
CA GLY A 66 -12.60 7.03 9.32
C GLY A 66 -14.10 7.25 9.53
N ARG A 67 -14.54 8.50 9.69
CA ARG A 67 -15.97 8.85 9.79
C ARG A 67 -16.76 8.52 8.54
N MET A 68 -16.21 8.82 7.37
CA MET A 68 -16.90 8.61 6.10
C MET A 68 -17.06 7.14 5.73
N LYS A 69 -16.05 6.31 6.01
CA LYS A 69 -16.00 4.91 5.56
C LYS A 69 -16.26 3.89 6.68
N GLY A 70 -16.31 4.33 7.94
CA GLY A 70 -16.44 3.44 9.10
C GLY A 70 -15.29 2.44 9.16
N HIS A 71 -15.55 1.21 9.62
CA HIS A 71 -14.53 0.16 9.73
C HIS A 71 -13.87 -0.21 8.38
N ASN A 72 -14.52 0.07 7.25
CA ASN A 72 -13.96 -0.13 5.90
C ASN A 72 -12.89 0.93 5.51
N SER A 73 -12.63 1.92 6.36
CA SER A 73 -11.59 2.93 6.14
C SER A 73 -10.17 2.35 6.11
N GLY A 74 -9.91 1.20 6.75
CA GLY A 74 -8.57 0.62 6.82
C GLY A 74 -7.56 1.54 7.54
N LEU A 75 -7.99 2.22 8.61
CA LEU A 75 -7.14 3.19 9.34
C LEU A 75 -5.82 2.59 9.81
N ARG A 76 -5.83 1.33 10.26
CA ARG A 76 -4.62 0.61 10.64
C ARG A 76 -3.63 0.56 9.48
N THR A 77 -4.05 0.06 8.33
CA THR A 77 -3.20 -0.02 7.13
C THR A 77 -2.66 1.35 6.70
N LYS A 78 -3.46 2.42 6.86
CA LYS A 78 -2.99 3.79 6.61
C LYS A 78 -1.92 4.26 7.59
N LEU A 79 -2.08 3.96 8.88
CA LEU A 79 -1.07 4.27 9.90
C LEU A 79 0.22 3.48 9.66
N GLU A 80 0.09 2.19 9.32
CA GLU A 80 1.22 1.34 8.93
C GLU A 80 1.91 1.88 7.67
N TYR A 81 1.15 2.37 6.69
CA TYR A 81 1.70 3.01 5.50
C TYR A 81 2.47 4.30 5.81
N ILE A 82 1.90 5.19 6.63
CA ILE A 82 2.57 6.42 7.08
C ILE A 82 3.89 6.08 7.78
N TYR A 83 3.85 5.10 8.70
CA TYR A 83 5.06 4.63 9.38
C TYR A 83 6.10 4.10 8.40
N SER A 84 5.67 3.28 7.43
CA SER A 84 6.56 2.71 6.42
C SER A 84 7.26 3.78 5.57
N CYS A 85 6.55 4.86 5.19
CA CYS A 85 7.13 5.97 4.45
C CYS A 85 8.25 6.68 5.20
N CYS A 86 8.26 6.59 6.53
CA CYS A 86 9.29 7.20 7.37
C CYS A 86 10.55 6.32 7.49
N GLN A 87 10.45 5.03 7.20
CA GLN A 87 11.55 4.08 7.33
C GLN A 87 12.58 4.22 6.20
N LYS A 88 13.87 4.22 6.57
CA LYS A 88 14.97 4.35 5.60
C LYS A 88 15.21 3.08 4.77
N ASP A 89 14.86 1.92 5.32
CA ASP A 89 15.11 0.62 4.69
C ASP A 89 13.84 0.10 3.99
N ILE A 90 13.75 0.34 2.69
CA ILE A 90 12.59 -0.05 1.86
C ILE A 90 12.45 -1.58 1.80
N SER A 91 13.56 -2.33 1.85
CA SER A 91 13.56 -3.79 1.70
C SER A 91 12.81 -4.51 2.84
N LYS A 92 12.79 -3.90 4.02
CA LYS A 92 12.10 -4.43 5.22
C LYS A 92 10.63 -4.05 5.29
N GLN A 93 10.16 -3.17 4.40
CA GLN A 93 8.74 -2.80 4.35
C GLN A 93 7.90 -3.95 3.79
N ALA A 94 6.65 -4.04 4.25
CA ALA A 94 5.69 -4.97 3.68
C ALA A 94 5.58 -4.75 2.16
N ALA A 95 5.45 -5.85 1.39
CA ALA A 95 5.37 -5.79 -0.06
C ALA A 95 4.20 -4.91 -0.52
N TYR A 96 3.08 -4.93 0.21
CA TYR A 96 1.93 -4.06 -0.04
C TYR A 96 2.28 -2.57 0.02
N PHE A 97 3.05 -2.11 1.02
CA PHE A 97 3.42 -0.69 1.13
C PHE A 97 4.41 -0.27 0.05
N ARG A 98 5.38 -1.13 -0.27
CA ARG A 98 6.25 -0.92 -1.43
C ARG A 98 5.44 -0.80 -2.72
N PHE A 99 4.41 -1.64 -2.88
CA PHE A 99 3.54 -1.63 -4.04
C PHE A 99 2.70 -0.35 -4.12
N THR A 100 2.10 0.08 -3.00
CA THR A 100 1.40 1.37 -2.91
C THR A 100 2.34 2.52 -3.28
N ARG A 101 3.59 2.48 -2.81
CA ARG A 101 4.59 3.51 -3.10
C ARG A 101 4.95 3.57 -4.58
N VAL A 102 5.16 2.41 -5.22
CA VAL A 102 5.36 2.32 -6.67
C VAL A 102 4.21 2.98 -7.42
N MET A 103 2.97 2.68 -7.05
CA MET A 103 1.79 3.27 -7.70
C MET A 103 1.73 4.80 -7.54
N GLU A 104 2.13 5.33 -6.38
CA GLU A 104 2.25 6.77 -6.16
C GLU A 104 3.34 7.41 -7.01
N VAL A 105 4.53 6.79 -7.10
CA VAL A 105 5.64 7.30 -7.92
C VAL A 105 5.25 7.33 -9.38
N LEU A 106 4.71 6.23 -9.92
CA LEU A 106 4.22 6.17 -11.29
C LEU A 106 3.15 7.24 -11.54
N LYS A 107 2.18 7.41 -10.63
CA LYS A 107 1.16 8.45 -10.74
C LYS A 107 1.77 9.86 -10.82
N ASN A 108 2.77 10.15 -10.00
CA ASN A 108 3.46 11.45 -10.01
C ASN A 108 4.29 11.67 -11.28
N GLU A 109 4.74 10.59 -11.91
CA GLU A 109 5.39 10.59 -13.24
C GLU A 109 4.37 10.64 -14.40
N GLY A 110 3.08 10.82 -14.11
CA GLY A 110 2.02 10.97 -15.12
C GLY A 110 1.41 9.67 -15.61
N TRP A 111 1.72 8.53 -14.99
CA TRP A 111 1.07 7.26 -15.29
C TRP A 111 -0.39 7.27 -14.85
N LYS A 112 -1.25 6.67 -15.67
CA LYS A 112 -2.66 6.46 -15.34
C LYS A 112 -2.87 5.03 -14.83
N GLY A 113 -3.12 4.91 -13.53
CA GLY A 113 -3.42 3.64 -12.87
C GLY A 113 -4.92 3.32 -12.85
N TYR A 114 -5.30 2.08 -13.19
CA TYR A 114 -6.68 1.62 -13.18
C TYR A 114 -6.85 0.30 -12.43
N LEU A 115 -7.73 0.30 -11.44
CA LEU A 115 -8.20 -0.90 -10.76
C LEU A 115 -9.51 -1.36 -11.40
N LEU A 116 -9.50 -2.55 -11.99
CA LEU A 116 -10.59 -3.06 -12.82
C LEU A 116 -11.30 -4.24 -12.15
N THR A 117 -12.60 -4.37 -12.42
CA THR A 117 -13.32 -5.61 -12.10
C THR A 117 -12.82 -6.75 -13.00
N SER A 118 -12.95 -7.99 -12.54
CA SER A 118 -12.56 -9.19 -13.31
C SER A 118 -13.20 -9.26 -14.71
N ALA A 119 -14.42 -8.73 -14.87
CA ALA A 119 -15.08 -8.63 -16.17
C ALA A 119 -14.37 -7.64 -17.11
N LYS A 120 -14.07 -6.43 -16.63
CA LYS A 120 -13.32 -5.42 -17.39
C LYS A 120 -11.90 -5.88 -17.71
N TRP A 121 -11.25 -6.58 -16.77
CA TRP A 121 -9.93 -7.18 -16.98
C TRP A 121 -9.91 -8.17 -18.15
N LYS A 122 -10.91 -9.06 -18.23
CA LYS A 122 -11.04 -10.01 -19.35
C LYS A 122 -11.23 -9.31 -20.70
N SER A 123 -12.02 -8.23 -20.73
CA SER A 123 -12.19 -7.42 -21.94
C SER A 123 -10.89 -6.72 -22.33
N LEU A 124 -10.20 -6.14 -21.33
CA LEU A 124 -8.94 -5.44 -21.50
C LEU A 124 -7.94 -6.30 -22.28
N ARG A 125 -7.77 -7.58 -21.93
CA ARG A 125 -6.79 -8.50 -22.57
C ARG A 125 -6.81 -8.51 -24.10
N ARG A 126 -7.94 -8.18 -24.73
CA ARG A 126 -8.08 -8.11 -26.20
C ARG A 126 -7.80 -6.73 -26.80
N GLU A 127 -7.83 -5.68 -25.98
CA GLU A 127 -7.56 -4.31 -26.42
C GLU A 127 -6.07 -4.11 -26.69
N ASN A 128 -5.74 -3.13 -27.52
CA ASN A 128 -4.36 -2.66 -27.68
C ASN A 128 -4.32 -1.16 -27.42
N PHE A 129 -3.36 -0.76 -26.60
CA PHE A 129 -3.11 0.63 -26.28
C PHE A 129 -1.91 1.05 -27.11
N GLY A 130 -2.01 2.15 -27.86
CA GLY A 130 -0.85 2.69 -28.54
C GLY A 130 0.14 3.31 -27.56
N ASP A 131 1.36 3.59 -28.03
CA ASP A 131 2.48 4.06 -27.19
C ASP A 131 2.39 5.54 -26.77
N LYS A 132 1.22 6.17 -26.94
CA LYS A 132 1.07 7.61 -26.69
C LYS A 132 0.93 7.97 -25.22
N GLN A 133 0.57 7.02 -24.37
CA GLN A 133 0.32 7.30 -22.96
C GLN A 133 0.66 6.10 -22.07
N ASN A 134 1.16 6.42 -20.88
CA ASN A 134 1.59 5.46 -19.88
C ASN A 134 0.40 4.98 -19.03
N PHE A 135 0.15 3.68 -19.04
CA PHE A 135 -0.94 3.05 -18.31
C PHE A 135 -0.48 1.84 -17.51
N ILE A 136 -1.06 1.68 -16.32
CA ILE A 136 -0.94 0.47 -15.53
C ILE A 136 -2.33 0.01 -15.09
N PHE A 137 -2.66 -1.24 -15.39
CA PHE A 137 -3.95 -1.84 -15.08
C PHE A 137 -3.76 -3.00 -14.12
N MET A 138 -4.71 -3.16 -13.20
CA MET A 138 -4.71 -4.20 -12.17
C MET A 138 -6.13 -4.76 -12.03
N ASN A 139 -6.25 -6.04 -11.72
CA ASN A 139 -7.52 -6.63 -11.32
C ASN A 139 -7.76 -6.43 -9.80
N GLU A 140 -8.91 -5.87 -9.43
CA GLU A 140 -9.28 -5.61 -8.05
C GLU A 140 -9.27 -6.87 -7.17
N THR A 141 -9.82 -7.97 -7.68
CA THR A 141 -9.86 -9.23 -6.95
C THR A 141 -8.45 -9.78 -6.75
N ASP A 142 -7.62 -9.72 -7.80
CA ASP A 142 -6.26 -10.26 -7.74
C ASP A 142 -5.40 -9.45 -6.76
N VAL A 143 -5.50 -8.11 -6.76
CA VAL A 143 -4.82 -7.26 -5.76
C VAL A 143 -5.28 -7.61 -4.33
N LYS A 144 -6.58 -7.81 -4.10
CA LYS A 144 -7.11 -8.13 -2.77
C LYS A 144 -6.62 -9.47 -2.22
N VAL A 145 -6.49 -10.49 -3.07
CA VAL A 145 -6.04 -11.82 -2.63
C VAL A 145 -4.52 -11.95 -2.61
N SER A 146 -3.80 -11.13 -3.39
CA SER A 146 -2.35 -11.27 -3.51
C SER A 146 -1.58 -10.87 -2.26
N PHE A 147 -2.13 -9.98 -1.42
CA PHE A 147 -1.51 -9.56 -0.17
C PHE A 147 -2.27 -10.10 1.04
N ASN A 148 -1.55 -10.63 2.02
CA ASN A 148 -2.15 -11.03 3.29
C ASN A 148 -2.36 -9.83 4.24
N SER A 149 -2.92 -10.09 5.42
CA SER A 149 -3.17 -9.06 6.45
C SER A 149 -1.92 -8.35 6.97
N ASN A 150 -0.73 -8.94 6.81
CA ASN A 150 0.55 -8.32 7.15
C ASN A 150 1.20 -7.60 5.94
N GLY A 151 0.50 -7.52 4.80
CA GLY A 151 1.00 -6.91 3.57
C GLY A 151 2.09 -7.73 2.86
N LYS A 152 2.28 -9.01 3.20
CA LYS A 152 3.17 -9.92 2.45
C LYS A 152 2.46 -10.36 1.16
N LEU A 153 3.19 -10.35 0.05
CA LEU A 153 2.72 -10.92 -1.22
C LEU A 153 2.72 -12.45 -1.12
N ILE A 154 1.55 -13.07 -1.24
CA ILE A 154 1.32 -14.51 -1.09
C ILE A 154 0.84 -15.20 -2.38
N HIS A 155 0.28 -14.44 -3.32
CA HIS A 155 -0.04 -14.92 -4.66
C HIS A 155 0.64 -14.03 -5.70
N ALA A 156 0.94 -14.61 -6.86
CA ALA A 156 1.50 -13.84 -7.96
C ALA A 156 0.48 -12.81 -8.45
N LEU A 157 0.92 -11.57 -8.62
CA LEU A 157 0.09 -10.47 -9.07
C LEU A 157 0.47 -10.09 -10.51
N GLU A 158 -0.50 -10.24 -11.41
CA GLU A 158 -0.38 -9.81 -12.80
C GLU A 158 -0.84 -8.37 -12.96
N LEU A 159 -0.01 -7.56 -13.61
CA LEU A 159 -0.29 -6.18 -14.00
C LEU A 159 -0.14 -6.06 -15.50
N ARG A 160 -0.99 -5.26 -16.13
CA ARG A 160 -0.84 -4.92 -17.54
C ARG A 160 -0.30 -3.52 -17.66
N VAL A 161 0.72 -3.35 -18.50
CA VAL A 161 1.47 -2.10 -18.65
C VAL A 161 1.48 -1.68 -20.12
N SER A 162 1.43 -0.38 -20.37
CA SER A 162 1.52 0.22 -21.71
C SER A 162 2.26 1.54 -21.64
N GLY A 163 3.01 1.87 -22.70
CA GLY A 163 3.86 3.07 -22.76
C GLY A 163 5.32 2.76 -22.43
N ASP A 164 5.95 3.56 -21.59
CA ASP A 164 7.38 3.41 -21.23
C ASP A 164 7.61 2.27 -20.22
N ILE A 165 7.70 1.05 -20.75
CA ILE A 165 7.84 -0.19 -19.96
C ILE A 165 9.13 -0.18 -19.12
N LYS A 166 10.23 0.34 -19.67
CA LYS A 166 11.53 0.35 -18.98
C LYS A 166 11.51 1.26 -17.77
N THR A 167 10.90 2.44 -17.90
CA THR A 167 10.74 3.35 -16.76
C THR A 167 9.88 2.69 -15.67
N ALA A 168 8.75 2.08 -16.02
CA ALA A 168 7.91 1.39 -15.04
C ALA A 168 8.67 0.25 -14.33
N GLU A 169 9.37 -0.61 -15.08
CA GLU A 169 10.18 -1.70 -14.52
C GLU A 169 11.23 -1.18 -13.53
N SER A 170 11.94 -0.10 -13.88
CA SER A 170 12.92 0.52 -13.00
C SER A 170 12.32 1.04 -11.69
N VAL A 171 11.09 1.59 -11.72
CA VAL A 171 10.41 2.06 -10.51
C VAL A 171 10.10 0.88 -9.59
N PHE A 172 9.65 -0.26 -10.14
CA PHE A 172 9.41 -1.49 -9.38
C PHE A 172 10.69 -2.02 -8.73
N GLU A 173 11.79 -2.10 -9.49
CA GLU A 173 13.10 -2.56 -9.01
C GLU A 173 13.64 -1.66 -7.89
N ASN A 174 13.58 -0.34 -8.07
CA ASN A 174 14.04 0.65 -7.09
C ASN A 174 13.28 0.58 -5.76
N HIS A 175 12.07 0.01 -5.75
CA HIS A 175 11.27 -0.20 -4.55
C HIS A 175 11.32 -1.64 -4.04
N CYS A 176 12.35 -2.40 -4.45
CA CYS A 176 12.56 -3.80 -4.05
C CYS A 176 11.36 -4.71 -4.37
N LEU A 177 10.69 -4.47 -5.50
CA LEU A 177 9.59 -5.30 -6.01
C LEU A 177 9.92 -5.75 -7.44
N PRO A 178 10.90 -6.65 -7.62
CA PRO A 178 11.27 -7.10 -8.96
C PRO A 178 10.08 -7.72 -9.67
N VAL A 179 9.92 -7.36 -10.94
CA VAL A 179 8.86 -7.87 -11.82
C VAL A 179 9.47 -8.75 -12.90
N ARG A 180 8.78 -9.82 -13.26
CA ARG A 180 9.05 -10.49 -14.53
C ARG A 180 8.24 -9.80 -15.62
N THR A 181 8.93 -9.26 -16.61
CA THR A 181 8.32 -8.61 -17.76
C THR A 181 8.10 -9.60 -18.89
N GLU A 182 6.88 -9.64 -19.43
CA GLU A 182 6.54 -10.43 -20.61
C GLU A 182 5.89 -9.56 -21.67
N CYS A 183 6.30 -9.76 -22.92
CA CYS A 183 5.64 -9.19 -24.09
C CYS A 183 4.87 -10.30 -24.80
N GLN A 184 3.55 -10.18 -24.86
CA GLN A 184 2.67 -11.08 -25.60
C GLN A 184 2.39 -10.53 -27.01
N ASP A 185 1.82 -11.39 -27.86
CA ASP A 185 1.45 -11.09 -29.24
C ASP A 185 0.72 -9.74 -29.36
N GLY A 186 1.21 -8.90 -30.28
CA GLY A 186 0.66 -7.57 -30.53
C GLY A 186 1.25 -6.44 -29.68
N GLY A 187 2.37 -6.66 -28.98
CA GLY A 187 3.07 -5.61 -28.23
C GLY A 187 2.47 -5.32 -26.85
N ARG A 188 1.82 -6.32 -26.25
CA ARG A 188 1.15 -6.18 -24.95
C ARG A 188 2.09 -6.59 -23.83
N TYR A 189 2.40 -5.67 -22.94
CA TYR A 189 3.31 -5.91 -21.83
C TYR A 189 2.59 -6.24 -20.53
N TYR A 190 3.12 -7.24 -19.84
CA TYR A 190 2.65 -7.69 -18.54
C TYR A 190 3.80 -7.74 -17.55
N PHE A 191 3.55 -7.26 -16.34
CA PHE A 191 4.43 -7.45 -15.19
C PHE A 191 3.85 -8.51 -14.27
N TYR A 192 4.69 -9.42 -13.83
CA TYR A 192 4.35 -10.45 -12.85
C TYR A 192 5.18 -10.24 -11.60
N LEU A 193 4.51 -9.89 -10.50
CA LEU A 193 5.09 -9.87 -9.16
C LEU A 193 4.94 -11.25 -8.54
N PHE A 194 6.03 -11.85 -8.08
CA PHE A 194 6.01 -13.15 -7.43
C PHE A 194 6.24 -13.05 -5.93
N PRO A 195 5.57 -13.88 -5.10
CA PRO A 195 5.93 -14.05 -3.71
C PRO A 195 7.42 -14.38 -3.59
N VAL A 196 8.09 -13.76 -2.62
CA VAL A 196 9.44 -14.20 -2.25
C VAL A 196 9.29 -15.63 -1.71
N LEU A 197 9.88 -16.60 -2.42
CA LEU A 197 10.00 -17.95 -1.92
C LEU A 197 10.87 -17.87 -0.68
N ASP A 198 10.28 -18.05 0.49
CA ASP A 198 11.07 -18.30 1.70
C ASP A 198 11.84 -19.59 1.38
N SER A 199 13.15 -19.49 1.16
CA SER A 199 14.01 -20.65 1.03
C SER A 199 13.78 -21.48 2.29
N VAL A 200 13.13 -22.62 2.11
CA VAL A 200 12.99 -23.62 3.17
C VAL A 200 14.41 -24.00 3.55
N SER A 201 14.93 -23.44 4.63
CA SER A 201 16.11 -23.93 5.31
C SER A 201 15.74 -25.27 5.94
N GLY A 202 15.68 -26.30 5.09
CA GLY A 202 15.69 -27.69 5.50
C GLY A 202 17.08 -27.99 6.04
N GLN A 203 17.27 -27.75 7.34
CA GLN A 203 18.27 -28.46 8.12
C GLN A 203 17.83 -29.92 8.20
N GLY A 204 18.63 -30.79 7.59
CA GLY A 204 18.77 -32.19 7.95
C GLY A 204 20.22 -32.41 8.37
#